data_AF-D3SD27-F1
#
_entry.id   AF-D3SD27-F1
#
_cell.length_a   1.000
_cell.length_b   1.000
_cell.length_c   1.000
_cell.angle_alpha   90.00
_cell.angle_beta   90.00
_cell.angle_gamma   90.00
#
_symmetry.space_group_name_H-M   'P 1'
#
loop_
_entity.id
_entity.type
_entity.pdbx_description
1 polymer ?
#
loop_
_entity_poly.entity_id
_entity_poly.type
_entity_poly.pdbx_seq_one_letter_code
_entity_poly.pdbx_strand_id
1 'polypeptide(L)'
;MHRIDQPIIAFRRSDAPQGEGASGGDDHPLGKRIPSRPEGELESVTEKVRYWTQGGPQTVYLVVSFVAVSGTVSGERVTIERPIEFFLPTGQHSESYQWISATMRSLSLAARGGYAARALRDLRKVTWDRGPVRSGTNDYGKPLYHPSEVAAIAHALQQILQRRGFLDPDGHPRPLRDLAATYRDNARTARPPDMPTLELPQSMPMGASLCPQCGDHLEIVDGCPTCRDCGYSKC
;
A
#
# COMPACT_ATOMS: atom_id res chain seq x y z
N MET A 1 19.47 -38.83 -27.43
CA MET A 1 19.78 -38.28 -26.10
C MET A 1 21.23 -37.80 -26.14
N HIS A 2 21.47 -36.52 -26.41
CA HIS A 2 22.83 -36.01 -26.56
C HIS A 2 23.45 -35.77 -25.19
N ARG A 3 24.50 -36.53 -24.86
CA ARG A 3 25.27 -36.36 -23.63
C ARG A 3 26.32 -35.28 -23.85
N ILE A 4 26.37 -34.31 -22.96
CA ILE A 4 27.37 -33.24 -22.97
C ILE A 4 28.50 -33.72 -22.07
N ASP A 5 29.61 -34.16 -22.66
CA ASP A 5 30.73 -34.77 -21.94
C ASP A 5 31.85 -33.76 -21.58
N GLN A 6 31.59 -32.45 -21.63
CA GLN A 6 32.53 -31.42 -21.14
C GLN A 6 31.86 -30.35 -20.28
N PRO A 7 32.53 -29.88 -19.20
CA PRO A 7 32.02 -28.82 -18.36
C PRO A 7 32.00 -27.47 -19.11
N ILE A 8 30.91 -26.71 -19.00
CA ILE A 8 30.82 -25.35 -19.55
C ILE A 8 31.62 -24.42 -18.64
N ILE A 9 32.83 -24.04 -19.03
CA ILE A 9 33.77 -23.31 -18.16
C ILE A 9 33.67 -21.78 -18.32
N ALA A 10 32.96 -21.27 -19.32
CA ALA A 10 32.55 -19.86 -19.42
C ALA A 10 31.53 -19.65 -20.54
N PHE A 11 30.42 -18.97 -20.27
CA PHE A 11 29.53 -18.42 -21.28
C PHE A 11 29.78 -16.91 -21.34
N ARG A 12 30.22 -16.41 -22.50
CA ARG A 12 30.30 -14.97 -22.76
C ARG A 12 28.89 -14.49 -23.07
N ARG A 13 28.31 -13.69 -22.19
CA ARG A 13 27.04 -13.00 -22.42
C ARG A 13 27.30 -12.04 -23.59
N SER A 14 26.83 -12.38 -24.79
CA SER A 14 26.77 -11.41 -25.88
C SER A 14 26.05 -10.18 -25.34
N ASP A 15 26.66 -9.01 -25.51
CA ASP A 15 26.13 -7.74 -25.03
C ASP A 15 24.65 -7.67 -25.37
N ALA A 16 23.82 -7.75 -24.33
CA ALA A 16 22.41 -7.44 -24.46
C ALA A 16 22.37 -6.00 -24.97
N PRO A 17 21.56 -5.67 -25.99
CA PRO A 17 21.39 -4.30 -26.39
C PRO A 17 21.01 -3.51 -25.13
N GLN A 18 21.91 -2.63 -24.71
CA GLN A 18 21.64 -1.61 -23.72
C GLN A 18 20.40 -0.91 -24.23
N GLY A 19 19.30 -1.03 -23.48
CA GLY A 19 17.99 -0.56 -23.91
C GLY A 19 18.13 0.86 -24.45
N GLU A 20 17.89 0.99 -25.75
CA GLU A 20 17.75 2.25 -26.45
C GLU A 20 16.96 3.20 -25.55
N GLY A 21 17.57 4.31 -25.16
CA GLY A 21 16.89 5.35 -24.40
C GLY A 21 15.61 5.72 -25.13
N ALA A 22 14.48 5.58 -24.45
CA ALA A 22 13.18 5.94 -25.00
C ALA A 22 13.24 7.39 -25.47
N SER A 23 13.13 7.54 -26.78
CA SER A 23 12.84 8.80 -27.45
C SER A 23 11.62 9.45 -26.81
N GLY A 24 11.64 10.78 -26.68
CA GLY A 24 10.54 11.52 -26.05
C GLY A 24 9.19 11.19 -26.69
N GLY A 25 8.35 10.45 -25.97
CA GLY A 25 7.02 10.04 -26.41
C GLY A 25 6.40 9.10 -25.38
N ASP A 26 5.33 9.56 -24.72
CA ASP A 26 4.48 8.86 -23.75
C ASP A 26 5.17 7.89 -22.75
N ASP A 27 5.48 8.40 -21.56
CA ASP A 27 5.84 7.60 -20.38
C ASP A 27 4.58 7.23 -19.60
N HIS A 28 3.90 6.17 -20.04
CA HIS A 28 2.59 5.80 -19.48
C HIS A 28 2.72 5.24 -18.05
N PRO A 29 2.17 5.91 -17.02
CA PRO A 29 2.50 5.61 -15.62
C PRO A 29 1.98 4.24 -15.14
N LEU A 30 0.95 3.66 -15.78
CA LEU A 30 0.50 2.28 -15.49
C LEU A 30 1.55 1.22 -15.88
N GLY A 31 2.22 1.40 -17.02
CA GLY A 31 3.21 0.46 -17.54
C GLY A 31 4.64 0.77 -17.11
N LYS A 32 4.87 1.95 -16.54
CA LYS A 32 6.19 2.41 -16.10
C LYS A 32 6.83 1.44 -15.11
N ARG A 33 8.03 0.97 -15.43
CA ARG A 33 8.76 0.03 -14.57
C ARG A 33 9.36 0.76 -13.37
N ILE A 34 9.13 0.22 -12.18
CA ILE A 34 9.74 0.68 -10.94
C ILE A 34 10.94 -0.24 -10.64
N PRO A 35 12.18 0.27 -10.66
CA PRO A 35 13.38 -0.59 -10.58
C PRO A 35 13.53 -1.27 -9.21
N SER A 36 13.28 -0.53 -8.14
CA SER A 36 13.38 -0.99 -6.76
C SER A 36 12.30 -0.36 -5.89
N ARG A 37 12.05 -0.96 -4.72
CA ARG A 37 11.19 -0.35 -3.71
C ARG A 37 11.87 0.96 -3.22
N PRO A 38 11.18 2.11 -3.20
CA PRO A 38 11.70 3.34 -2.64
C PRO A 38 12.06 3.20 -1.16
N GLU A 39 13.04 3.97 -0.71
CA GLU A 39 13.37 4.11 0.70
C GLU A 39 12.31 4.95 1.43
N GLY A 40 12.14 4.70 2.72
CA GLY A 40 11.18 5.41 3.57
C GLY A 40 9.82 4.73 3.70
N GLU A 41 8.86 5.51 4.17
CA GLU A 41 7.50 5.07 4.46
C GLU A 41 6.68 4.96 3.17
N LEU A 42 5.81 3.95 3.13
CA LEU A 42 4.84 3.78 2.06
C LEU A 42 3.45 3.65 2.68
N GLU A 43 2.47 4.28 2.04
CA GLU A 43 1.09 4.07 2.43
C GLU A 43 0.70 2.62 2.12
N SER A 44 0.10 1.95 3.11
CA SER A 44 -0.26 0.54 2.99
C SER A 44 -1.61 0.24 3.61
N VAL A 45 -2.28 -0.76 3.06
CA VAL A 45 -3.51 -1.33 3.60
C VAL A 45 -3.18 -2.69 4.19
N THR A 46 -3.60 -2.92 5.45
CA THR A 46 -3.53 -4.22 6.10
C THR A 46 -4.93 -4.80 6.27
N GLU A 47 -5.15 -6.03 5.82
CA GLU A 47 -6.45 -6.69 5.88
C GLU A 47 -6.33 -8.08 6.49
N LYS A 48 -7.17 -8.36 7.49
CA LYS A 48 -7.34 -9.70 8.05
C LYS A 48 -8.31 -10.50 7.19
N VAL A 49 -7.83 -11.56 6.57
CA VAL A 49 -8.64 -12.46 5.74
C VAL A 49 -8.83 -13.79 6.46
N ARG A 50 -10.09 -14.19 6.61
CA ARG A 50 -10.46 -15.51 7.14
C ARG A 50 -11.10 -16.33 6.04
N TYR A 51 -10.61 -17.55 5.86
CA TYR A 51 -11.12 -18.49 4.85
C TYR A 51 -11.22 -19.90 5.43
N TRP A 52 -11.96 -20.78 4.77
CA TRP A 52 -12.17 -22.15 5.21
C TRP A 52 -11.65 -23.12 4.16
N THR A 53 -10.78 -24.04 4.59
CA THR A 53 -10.30 -25.18 3.81
C THR A 53 -10.87 -26.47 4.39
N GLN A 54 -10.58 -27.60 3.75
CA GLN A 54 -10.91 -28.92 4.31
C GLN A 54 -10.20 -29.20 5.65
N GLY A 55 -9.04 -28.57 5.87
CA GLY A 55 -8.31 -28.63 7.14
C GLY A 55 -8.85 -27.68 8.23
N GLY A 56 -9.93 -26.95 7.96
CA GLY A 56 -10.56 -26.03 8.91
C GLY A 56 -10.33 -24.54 8.58
N PRO A 57 -10.71 -23.65 9.52
CA PRO A 57 -10.60 -22.21 9.31
C PRO A 57 -9.13 -21.77 9.35
N GLN A 58 -8.75 -20.93 8.39
CA GLN A 58 -7.45 -20.28 8.29
C GLN A 58 -7.62 -18.78 8.46
N THR A 59 -6.57 -18.11 8.93
CA THR A 59 -6.52 -16.65 9.03
C THR A 59 -5.17 -16.15 8.58
N VAL A 60 -5.17 -15.19 7.66
CA VAL A 60 -3.97 -14.53 7.16
C VAL A 60 -4.14 -13.02 7.24
N TYR A 61 -3.02 -12.30 7.31
CA TYR A 61 -3.00 -10.85 7.19
C TYR A 61 -2.36 -10.50 5.85
N LEU A 62 -3.03 -9.70 5.05
CA LEU A 62 -2.51 -9.23 3.77
C LEU A 62 -2.13 -7.77 3.92
N VAL A 63 -0.93 -7.42 3.47
CA VAL A 63 -0.45 -6.05 3.43
C VAL A 63 -0.17 -5.69 1.98
N VAL A 64 -0.74 -4.58 1.52
CA VAL A 64 -0.50 -4.04 0.18
C VAL A 64 0.01 -2.62 0.33
N SER A 65 1.22 -2.36 -0.16
CA SER A 65 1.83 -1.04 -0.16
C SER A 65 1.65 -0.37 -1.52
N PHE A 66 1.49 0.94 -1.50
CA PHE A 66 1.22 1.77 -2.66
C PHE A 66 2.28 2.85 -2.85
N VAL A 67 2.42 3.32 -4.09
CA VAL A 67 3.33 4.40 -4.44
C VAL A 67 2.72 5.28 -5.52
N ALA A 68 3.00 6.58 -5.44
CA ALA A 68 2.69 7.51 -6.51
C ALA A 68 3.67 7.31 -7.69
N VAL A 69 3.13 7.16 -8.90
CA VAL A 69 3.89 7.02 -10.13
C VAL A 69 3.47 8.12 -11.09
N SER A 70 4.40 9.01 -11.38
CA SER A 70 4.22 10.06 -12.38
C SER A 70 4.78 9.64 -13.73
N GLY A 71 4.02 9.96 -14.78
CA GLY A 71 4.35 9.75 -16.18
C GLY A 71 3.89 10.93 -17.02
N THR A 72 4.07 10.84 -18.33
CA THR A 72 3.62 11.84 -19.29
C THR A 72 2.79 11.14 -20.35
N VAL A 73 1.54 11.57 -20.57
CA VAL A 73 0.64 11.01 -21.58
C VAL A 73 0.05 12.14 -22.39
N SER A 74 0.21 12.09 -23.72
CA SER A 74 -0.22 13.16 -24.64
C SER A 74 0.34 14.54 -24.27
N GLY A 75 1.56 14.58 -23.74
CA GLY A 75 2.23 15.82 -23.30
C GLY A 75 1.83 16.33 -21.91
N GLU A 76 0.83 15.73 -21.26
CA GLU A 76 0.40 16.11 -19.90
C GLU A 76 1.07 15.24 -18.84
N ARG A 77 1.52 15.86 -17.74
CA ARG A 77 2.05 15.15 -16.57
C ARG A 77 0.89 14.53 -15.80
N VAL A 78 0.86 13.20 -15.72
CA VAL A 78 -0.18 12.45 -14.99
C VAL A 78 0.46 11.66 -13.86
N THR A 79 -0.12 11.75 -12.65
CA THR A 79 0.29 10.96 -11.49
C THR A 79 -0.86 10.07 -11.06
N ILE A 80 -0.55 8.79 -10.82
CA ILE A 80 -1.48 7.80 -10.31
C ILE A 80 -0.87 7.08 -9.12
N GLU A 81 -1.70 6.47 -8.30
CA GLU A 81 -1.25 5.52 -7.30
C GLU A 81 -1.23 4.09 -7.88
N ARG A 82 -0.20 3.32 -7.54
CA ARG A 82 -0.06 1.92 -7.94
C ARG A 82 0.33 1.04 -6.77
N PRO A 83 -0.12 -0.23 -6.74
CA PRO A 83 0.46 -1.20 -5.82
C PRO A 83 1.92 -1.44 -6.20
N ILE A 84 2.80 -1.49 -5.20
CA ILE A 84 4.24 -1.72 -5.38
C ILE A 84 4.71 -3.00 -4.68
N GLU A 85 4.09 -3.37 -3.57
CA GLU A 85 4.52 -4.49 -2.75
C GLU A 85 3.30 -5.21 -2.15
N PHE A 86 3.38 -6.53 -2.14
CA PHE A 86 2.41 -7.42 -1.51
C PHE A 86 3.16 -8.24 -0.47
N PHE A 87 2.61 -8.29 0.74
CA PHE A 87 3.20 -9.00 1.86
C PHE A 87 2.13 -9.78 2.61
N LEU A 88 2.52 -10.95 3.09
CA LEU A 88 1.68 -11.80 3.93
C LEU A 88 2.55 -12.22 5.12
N PRO A 89 2.39 -11.58 6.30
CA PRO A 89 3.12 -11.97 7.49
C PRO A 89 2.56 -13.32 7.95
N THR A 90 3.30 -14.39 7.71
CA THR A 90 2.99 -15.73 8.23
C THR A 90 3.95 -16.12 9.35
N GLY A 91 3.46 -16.92 10.31
CA GLY A 91 4.32 -17.57 11.30
C GLY A 91 5.31 -18.52 10.62
N GLN A 92 6.57 -18.47 11.04
CA GLN A 92 7.76 -19.09 10.42
C GLN A 92 7.75 -20.64 10.26
N HIS A 93 6.67 -21.34 10.62
CA HIS A 93 6.71 -22.80 10.88
C HIS A 93 5.71 -23.67 10.10
N SER A 94 5.13 -23.19 9.00
CA SER A 94 4.33 -24.07 8.11
C SER A 94 5.04 -24.33 6.79
N GLU A 95 4.92 -25.55 6.25
CA GLU A 95 5.33 -25.91 4.87
C GLU A 95 4.72 -24.96 3.83
N SER A 96 3.58 -24.36 4.17
CA SER A 96 2.91 -23.37 3.32
C SER A 96 3.65 -22.03 3.22
N TYR A 97 4.57 -21.74 4.15
CA TYR A 97 5.28 -20.46 4.21
C TYR A 97 6.17 -20.19 2.99
N GLN A 98 6.87 -21.22 2.50
CA GLN A 98 7.86 -21.04 1.42
C GLN A 98 7.19 -20.63 0.10
N TRP A 99 6.10 -21.31 -0.28
CA TRP A 99 5.38 -20.97 -1.51
C TRP A 99 4.64 -19.64 -1.39
N ILE A 100 4.08 -19.32 -0.21
CA ILE A 100 3.44 -18.02 0.04
C ILE A 100 4.45 -16.89 -0.13
N SER A 101 5.60 -17.00 0.53
CA SER A 101 6.68 -16.00 0.45
C SER A 101 7.18 -15.82 -0.98
N ALA A 102 7.43 -16.92 -1.70
CA ALA A 102 7.82 -16.88 -3.11
C ALA A 102 6.75 -16.22 -4.00
N THR A 103 5.47 -16.51 -3.74
CA THR A 103 4.33 -15.93 -4.48
C THR A 103 4.23 -14.42 -4.23
N MET A 104 4.33 -13.97 -2.98
CA MET A 104 4.28 -12.53 -2.62
C MET A 104 5.45 -11.75 -3.22
N ARG A 105 6.66 -12.34 -3.22
CA ARG A 105 7.84 -11.72 -3.85
C ARG A 105 7.68 -11.61 -5.37
N SER A 106 7.15 -12.66 -6.00
CA SER A 106 6.89 -12.68 -7.45
C SER A 106 5.79 -11.70 -7.84
N LEU A 107 4.73 -11.60 -7.04
CA LEU A 107 3.65 -10.65 -7.24
C LEU A 107 4.10 -9.20 -7.03
N SER A 108 4.96 -8.94 -6.05
CA SER A 108 5.58 -7.61 -5.84
C SER A 108 6.46 -7.21 -7.02
N LEU A 109 7.19 -8.16 -7.61
CA LEU A 109 7.94 -7.91 -8.84
C LEU A 109 6.99 -7.57 -10.02
N ALA A 110 5.87 -8.28 -10.14
CA ALA A 110 4.85 -8.00 -11.14
C ALA A 110 4.21 -6.61 -10.97
N ALA A 111 4.00 -6.19 -9.72
CA ALA A 111 3.49 -4.85 -9.37
C ALA A 111 4.42 -3.75 -9.86
N ARG A 112 5.71 -3.87 -9.52
CA ARG A 112 6.78 -2.98 -9.99
C ARG A 112 6.88 -2.95 -11.52
N GLY A 113 6.62 -4.09 -12.17
CA GLY A 113 6.59 -4.22 -13.62
C GLY A 113 5.33 -3.68 -14.32
N GLY A 114 4.30 -3.25 -13.58
CA GLY A 114 3.07 -2.70 -14.16
C GLY A 114 2.01 -3.73 -14.56
N TYR A 115 2.14 -4.99 -14.13
CA TYR A 115 1.23 -6.08 -14.52
C TYR A 115 0.66 -6.86 -13.33
N ALA A 116 0.60 -6.26 -12.13
CA ALA A 116 -0.04 -6.86 -10.95
C ALA A 116 -1.48 -7.33 -11.21
N ALA A 117 -2.29 -6.55 -11.92
CA ALA A 117 -3.68 -6.92 -12.22
C ALA A 117 -3.76 -8.24 -13.01
N ARG A 118 -2.91 -8.38 -14.03
CA ARG A 118 -2.81 -9.62 -14.81
C ARG A 118 -2.30 -10.78 -13.95
N ALA A 119 -1.25 -10.56 -13.16
CA ALA A 119 -0.70 -11.58 -12.27
C ALA A 119 -1.75 -12.08 -11.26
N LEU A 120 -2.54 -11.18 -10.65
CA LEU A 120 -3.64 -11.56 -9.75
C LEU A 120 -4.71 -12.38 -10.47
N ARG A 121 -5.13 -11.97 -11.67
CA ARG A 121 -6.10 -12.72 -12.48
C ARG A 121 -5.59 -14.11 -12.86
N ASP A 122 -4.28 -14.28 -13.05
CA ASP A 122 -3.70 -15.59 -13.30
C ASP A 122 -3.61 -16.42 -12.01
N LEU A 123 -3.29 -15.82 -10.87
CA LEU A 123 -3.34 -16.48 -9.55
C LEU A 123 -4.74 -16.96 -9.18
N ARG A 124 -5.80 -16.26 -9.61
CA ARG A 124 -7.21 -16.69 -9.44
C ARG A 124 -7.52 -18.04 -10.10
N LYS A 125 -6.73 -18.44 -11.10
CA LYS A 125 -6.93 -19.68 -11.87
C LYS A 125 -6.18 -20.87 -11.28
N VAL A 126 -5.32 -20.66 -10.28
CA VAL A 126 -4.56 -21.74 -9.64
C VAL A 126 -5.53 -22.71 -8.97
N THR A 127 -5.49 -23.97 -9.38
CA THR A 127 -6.27 -25.07 -8.82
C THR A 127 -5.40 -25.94 -7.93
N TRP A 128 -6.02 -26.62 -6.96
CA TRP A 128 -5.40 -27.68 -6.17
C TRP A 128 -6.34 -28.88 -6.03
N ASP A 129 -5.86 -29.95 -5.39
CA ASP A 129 -6.59 -31.20 -5.17
C ASP A 129 -7.29 -31.28 -3.80
N ARG A 130 -7.03 -30.34 -2.87
CA ARG A 130 -7.59 -30.35 -1.51
C ARG A 130 -8.98 -29.73 -1.37
N GLY A 131 -9.76 -29.69 -2.46
CA GLY A 131 -11.17 -29.25 -2.46
C GLY A 131 -11.39 -27.72 -2.35
N PRO A 132 -12.61 -27.21 -2.57
CA PRO A 132 -12.82 -25.76 -2.70
C PRO A 132 -12.52 -24.99 -1.40
N VAL A 133 -11.98 -23.79 -1.54
CA VAL A 133 -11.70 -22.86 -0.43
C VAL A 133 -12.80 -21.82 -0.36
N ARG A 134 -13.50 -21.74 0.77
CA ARG A 134 -14.57 -20.75 0.97
C ARG A 134 -13.99 -19.46 1.55
N SER A 135 -14.11 -18.35 0.85
CA SER A 135 -13.61 -17.04 1.28
C SER A 135 -14.43 -15.91 0.70
N GLY A 136 -14.92 -15.01 1.56
CA GLY A 136 -15.77 -13.87 1.17
C GLY A 136 -17.20 -14.25 0.80
N THR A 137 -17.96 -13.23 0.41
CA THR A 137 -19.36 -13.33 -0.02
C THR A 137 -19.57 -12.50 -1.28
N ASN A 138 -20.53 -12.89 -2.12
CA ASN A 138 -20.95 -12.06 -3.25
C ASN A 138 -21.93 -10.95 -2.79
N ASP A 139 -22.37 -10.13 -3.74
CA ASP A 139 -23.32 -9.02 -3.51
C ASP A 139 -24.68 -9.48 -2.94
N TYR A 140 -25.01 -10.76 -3.09
CA TYR A 140 -26.23 -11.39 -2.57
C TYR A 140 -26.01 -12.09 -1.22
N GLY A 141 -24.87 -11.88 -0.57
CA GLY A 141 -24.52 -12.50 0.71
C GLY A 141 -24.20 -14.00 0.66
N LYS A 142 -24.12 -14.60 -0.54
CA LYS A 142 -23.79 -16.03 -0.69
C LYS A 142 -22.28 -16.24 -0.57
N PRO A 143 -21.82 -17.32 0.10
CA PRO A 143 -20.40 -17.61 0.19
C PRO A 143 -19.76 -17.83 -1.17
N LEU A 144 -18.56 -17.28 -1.35
CA LEU A 144 -17.75 -17.51 -2.53
C LEU A 144 -16.82 -18.71 -2.31
N TYR A 145 -16.67 -19.52 -3.35
CA TYR A 145 -15.79 -20.68 -3.39
C TYR A 145 -14.71 -20.47 -4.44
N HIS A 146 -13.48 -20.80 -4.06
CA HIS A 146 -12.27 -20.61 -4.85
C HIS A 146 -11.58 -21.95 -5.07
N PRO A 147 -10.90 -22.14 -6.23
CA PRO A 147 -10.29 -23.42 -6.59
C PRO A 147 -9.02 -23.78 -5.78
N SER A 148 -8.46 -22.84 -5.02
CA SER A 148 -7.30 -23.06 -4.13
C SER A 148 -7.18 -21.92 -3.11
N GLU A 149 -6.28 -22.08 -2.13
CA GLU A 149 -5.92 -21.00 -1.20
C GLU A 149 -5.27 -19.81 -1.91
N VAL A 150 -4.42 -20.08 -2.91
CA VAL A 150 -3.80 -19.05 -3.76
C VAL A 150 -4.87 -18.21 -4.45
N ALA A 151 -5.89 -18.85 -5.04
CA ALA A 151 -6.98 -18.17 -5.69
C ALA A 151 -7.83 -17.34 -4.71
N ALA A 152 -8.05 -17.84 -3.48
CA ALA A 152 -8.76 -17.12 -2.44
C ALA A 152 -7.99 -15.87 -1.97
N ILE A 153 -6.67 -15.99 -1.77
CA ILE A 153 -5.80 -14.86 -1.42
C ILE A 153 -5.75 -13.84 -2.56
N ALA A 154 -5.60 -14.29 -3.81
CA ALA A 154 -5.60 -13.41 -4.98
C ALA A 154 -6.91 -12.63 -5.11
N HIS A 155 -8.05 -13.25 -4.79
CA HIS A 155 -9.33 -12.56 -4.74
C HIS A 155 -9.36 -11.47 -3.67
N ALA A 156 -8.91 -11.78 -2.45
CA ALA A 156 -8.86 -10.79 -1.38
C ALA A 156 -7.94 -9.61 -1.73
N LEU A 157 -6.79 -9.87 -2.37
CA LEU A 157 -5.91 -8.82 -2.89
C LEU A 157 -6.59 -7.98 -3.97
N GLN A 158 -7.33 -8.59 -4.90
CA GLN A 158 -8.12 -7.83 -5.89
C GLN A 158 -9.15 -6.93 -5.20
N GLN A 159 -9.83 -7.42 -4.15
CA GLN A 159 -10.80 -6.63 -3.39
C GLN A 159 -10.16 -5.42 -2.71
N ILE A 160 -8.95 -5.57 -2.16
CA ILE A 160 -8.17 -4.44 -1.62
C ILE A 160 -7.89 -3.41 -2.72
N LEU A 161 -7.42 -3.87 -3.89
CA LEU A 161 -7.12 -2.97 -5.00
C LEU A 161 -8.36 -2.32 -5.62
N GLN A 162 -9.51 -2.99 -5.60
CA GLN A 162 -10.80 -2.43 -6.02
C GLN A 162 -11.26 -1.33 -5.06
N ARG A 163 -11.22 -1.58 -3.74
CA ARG A 163 -11.53 -0.56 -2.72
C ARG A 163 -10.58 0.63 -2.76
N ARG A 164 -9.30 0.40 -3.06
CA ARG A 164 -8.31 1.46 -3.27
C ARG A 164 -8.53 2.23 -4.59
N GLY A 165 -9.41 1.74 -5.45
CA GLY A 165 -9.70 2.38 -6.73
C GLY A 165 -8.64 2.13 -7.80
N PHE A 166 -7.83 1.08 -7.68
CA PHE A 166 -6.88 0.69 -8.72
C PHE A 166 -7.50 -0.24 -9.77
N LEU A 167 -8.34 -1.19 -9.33
CA LEU A 167 -9.03 -2.14 -10.21
C LEU A 167 -10.53 -1.83 -10.36
N ASP A 168 -11.11 -2.23 -11.48
CA ASP A 168 -12.55 -2.34 -11.69
C ASP A 168 -13.12 -3.66 -11.12
N PRO A 169 -14.45 -3.85 -11.11
CA PRO A 169 -15.08 -5.07 -10.60
C PRO A 169 -14.62 -6.37 -11.30
N ASP A 170 -14.23 -6.28 -12.57
CA ASP A 170 -13.73 -7.41 -13.37
C ASP A 170 -12.23 -7.70 -13.13
N GLY A 171 -11.56 -6.86 -12.34
CA GLY A 171 -10.17 -7.02 -11.95
C GLY A 171 -9.17 -6.47 -12.97
N HIS A 172 -9.60 -5.61 -13.87
CA HIS A 172 -8.74 -4.86 -14.78
C HIS A 172 -8.35 -3.50 -14.17
N PRO A 173 -7.17 -2.94 -14.50
CA PRO A 173 -6.82 -1.58 -14.08
C PRO A 173 -7.86 -0.59 -14.61
N ARG A 174 -8.31 0.34 -13.75
CA ARG A 174 -9.23 1.39 -14.18
C ARG A 174 -8.56 2.33 -15.22
N PRO A 175 -9.34 3.01 -16.07
CA PRO A 175 -8.80 3.99 -17.02
C PRO A 175 -7.90 5.03 -16.34
N LEU A 176 -6.84 5.45 -17.03
CA LEU A 176 -5.82 6.36 -16.48
C LEU A 176 -6.43 7.64 -15.89
N ARG A 177 -7.43 8.20 -16.57
CA ARG A 177 -8.15 9.41 -16.12
C ARG A 177 -8.80 9.22 -14.74
N ASP A 178 -9.38 8.04 -14.48
CA ASP A 178 -10.11 7.74 -13.25
C ASP A 178 -9.13 7.50 -12.11
N LEU A 179 -7.99 6.86 -12.41
CA LEU A 179 -6.88 6.68 -11.47
C LEU A 179 -6.25 8.02 -11.06
N ALA A 180 -6.04 8.92 -12.03
CA ALA A 180 -5.48 10.24 -11.78
C ALA A 180 -6.45 11.13 -10.99
N ALA A 181 -7.76 11.03 -11.23
CA ALA A 181 -8.78 11.68 -10.41
C ALA A 181 -8.73 11.17 -8.96
N THR A 182 -8.76 9.84 -8.78
CA THR A 182 -8.70 9.20 -7.45
C THR A 182 -7.46 9.62 -6.67
N TYR A 183 -6.28 9.65 -7.32
CA TYR A 183 -5.04 10.10 -6.68
C TYR A 183 -5.13 11.57 -6.22
N ARG A 184 -5.67 12.47 -7.06
CA ARG A 184 -5.84 13.88 -6.70
C ARG A 184 -6.81 14.07 -5.55
N ASP A 185 -7.91 13.32 -5.52
CA ASP A 185 -8.90 13.40 -4.45
C ASP A 185 -8.32 12.91 -3.12
N ASN A 186 -7.62 11.77 -3.12
CA ASN A 186 -6.93 11.25 -1.94
C ASN A 186 -5.84 12.22 -1.43
N ALA A 187 -5.05 12.81 -2.33
CA ALA A 187 -4.02 13.78 -1.97
C ALA A 187 -4.61 15.05 -1.34
N ARG A 188 -5.81 15.48 -1.76
CA ARG A 188 -6.53 16.61 -1.15
C ARG A 188 -7.01 16.29 0.25
N THR A 189 -7.53 15.08 0.48
CA THR A 189 -8.00 14.65 1.81
C THR A 189 -6.88 14.31 2.78
N ALA A 190 -5.71 13.92 2.28
CA ALA A 190 -4.53 13.61 3.10
C ALA A 190 -3.73 14.86 3.52
N ARG A 191 -3.99 16.02 2.90
CA ARG A 191 -3.51 17.28 3.44
C ARG A 191 -4.23 17.49 4.78
N PRO A 192 -3.52 17.69 5.91
CA PRO A 192 -4.18 18.11 7.14
C PRO A 192 -5.04 19.33 6.79
N PRO A 193 -6.26 19.49 7.35
CA PRO A 193 -7.00 20.73 7.16
C PRO A 193 -6.01 21.84 7.45
N ASP A 194 -5.88 22.82 6.54
CA ASP A 194 -5.10 24.02 6.82
C ASP A 194 -5.57 24.44 8.21
N MET A 195 -4.68 24.32 9.21
CA MET A 195 -4.90 24.90 10.52
C MET A 195 -5.41 26.29 10.20
N PRO A 196 -6.64 26.67 10.62
CA PRO A 196 -7.12 27.99 10.32
C PRO A 196 -6.01 28.91 10.81
N THR A 197 -5.35 29.58 9.85
CA THR A 197 -4.56 30.74 10.16
C THR A 197 -5.60 31.64 10.78
N LEU A 198 -5.70 31.60 12.10
CA LEU A 198 -6.39 32.58 12.87
C LEU A 198 -5.66 33.86 12.47
N GLU A 199 -6.23 34.56 11.49
CA GLU A 199 -6.04 35.99 11.37
C GLU A 199 -6.29 36.50 12.78
N LEU A 200 -5.21 36.79 13.50
CA LEU A 200 -5.31 37.33 14.84
C LEU A 200 -6.22 38.55 14.71
N PRO A 201 -7.39 38.57 15.37
CA PRO A 201 -8.00 39.83 15.68
C PRO A 201 -6.95 40.55 16.51
N GLN A 202 -6.46 41.66 15.98
CA GLN A 202 -5.74 42.64 16.76
C GLN A 202 -6.54 42.87 18.05
N SER A 203 -5.85 42.78 19.19
CA SER A 203 -6.36 42.92 20.57
C SER A 203 -6.81 41.63 21.29
N MET A 204 -5.84 40.98 21.96
CA MET A 204 -6.09 40.34 23.27
C MET A 204 -5.03 40.81 24.27
N PRO A 205 -5.40 41.17 25.51
CA PRO A 205 -4.46 41.70 26.49
C PRO A 205 -3.51 40.61 26.98
N MET A 206 -2.22 40.94 26.97
CA MET A 206 -1.12 40.21 27.61
C MET A 206 -1.46 39.89 29.08
N GLY A 207 -1.33 38.63 29.51
CA GLY A 207 -1.42 38.36 30.96
C GLY A 207 -1.45 36.93 31.50
N ALA A 208 -1.44 35.87 30.68
CA ALA A 208 -1.41 34.50 31.21
C ALA A 208 0.05 34.01 31.36
N SER A 209 0.71 34.36 32.46
CA SER A 209 2.02 33.80 32.84
C SER A 209 1.84 32.46 33.56
N LEU A 210 2.53 31.42 33.09
CA LEU A 210 2.61 30.13 33.78
C LEU A 210 3.56 30.22 34.99
N CYS A 211 3.31 29.40 36.01
CA CYS A 211 4.10 29.32 37.23
C CYS A 211 5.51 28.80 36.91
N PRO A 212 6.58 29.50 37.33
CA PRO A 212 7.95 29.07 37.05
C PRO A 212 8.38 27.83 37.84
N GLN A 213 7.64 27.45 38.90
CA GLN A 213 7.99 26.34 39.77
C GLN A 213 7.34 25.01 39.37
N CYS A 214 6.09 25.03 38.88
CA CYS A 214 5.33 23.83 38.53
C CYS A 214 4.69 23.86 37.14
N GLY A 215 4.71 25.01 36.44
CA GLY A 215 4.16 25.14 35.10
C GLY A 215 2.64 25.35 35.02
N ASP A 216 1.94 25.41 36.16
CA ASP A 216 0.48 25.65 36.19
C ASP A 216 0.12 27.15 36.07
N HIS A 217 -1.15 27.49 35.89
CA HIS A 217 -1.60 28.86 35.72
C HIS A 217 -1.37 29.71 36.99
N LEU A 218 -0.95 30.96 36.80
CA LEU A 218 -0.91 31.95 37.89
C LEU A 218 -2.21 32.75 37.90
N GLU A 219 -2.78 32.91 39.09
CA GLU A 219 -3.92 33.78 39.35
C GLU A 219 -3.46 35.00 40.15
N ILE A 220 -4.05 36.17 39.91
CA ILE A 220 -3.75 37.36 40.73
C ILE A 220 -4.61 37.29 41.99
N VAL A 221 -3.97 37.07 43.13
CA VAL A 221 -4.60 37.12 44.46
C VAL A 221 -3.97 38.28 45.22
N ASP A 222 -4.79 39.22 45.70
CA ASP A 222 -4.36 40.42 46.43
C ASP A 222 -3.26 41.25 45.73
N GLY A 223 -3.29 41.28 44.39
CA GLY A 223 -2.36 42.04 43.56
C GLY A 223 -1.04 41.33 43.24
N CYS A 224 -0.86 40.09 43.70
CA CYS A 224 0.31 39.28 43.37
C CYS A 224 -0.07 38.04 42.54
N PRO A 225 0.79 37.63 41.59
CA PRO A 225 0.60 36.38 40.87
C PRO A 225 0.93 35.21 41.81
N THR A 226 -0.07 34.37 42.07
CA THR A 226 -0.03 33.23 42.98
C THR A 226 -0.47 31.95 42.26
N CYS A 227 0.27 30.86 42.47
CA CYS A 227 -0.08 29.52 41.99
C CYS A 227 -0.78 28.75 43.12
N ARG A 228 -2.02 28.32 42.90
CA ARG A 228 -2.77 27.55 43.90
C ARG A 228 -2.27 26.12 44.08
N ASP A 229 -1.56 25.59 43.10
CA ASP A 229 -1.16 24.18 43.07
C ASP A 229 0.13 23.90 43.87
N CYS A 230 1.10 24.81 43.83
CA CYS A 230 2.37 24.67 44.57
C CYS A 230 2.59 25.74 45.66
N GLY A 231 1.70 26.73 45.77
CA GLY A 231 1.81 27.82 46.74
C GLY A 231 2.84 28.91 46.38
N TYR A 232 3.39 28.90 45.17
CA TYR A 232 4.30 29.95 44.69
C TYR A 232 3.56 31.29 44.63
N SER A 233 4.12 32.35 45.23
CA SER A 233 3.63 33.72 45.10
C SER A 233 4.79 34.67 44.83
N LYS A 234 4.55 35.69 43.99
CA LYS A 234 5.50 36.80 43.77
C LYS A 234 4.97 38.09 44.41
N CYS A 235 4.68 38.00 45.71
CA CYS A 235 4.91 39.07 46.68
C CYS A 235 6.18 38.69 47.47
#